data_AF-A0A7Z0WQS8-F1
#
_entry.id   AF-A0A7Z0WQS8-F1
#
_cell.length_a   1.000
_cell.length_b   1.000
_cell.length_c   1.000
_cell.angle_alpha   90.00
_cell.angle_beta   90.00
_cell.angle_gamma   90.00
#
_symmetry.space_group_name_H-M   'P 1'
#
loop_
_entity.id
_entity.type
_entity.pdbx_description
1 polymer ?
#
loop_
_entity_poly.entity_id
_entity_poly.type
_entity_poly.pdbx_seq_one_letter_code
_entity_poly.pdbx_strand_id
1 'polypeptide(L)'
;MERHALTFAVRPGTERAARQVLAGYPRPDTEIDGGARLLGTSVFFWRHHVVRVMDVDGPLPLIMRHLSTQPAIRETETALNPLLAEPRDLGDQDAVRGFFARAMMTRVIHRVTEPRLLPSSGDRIRIALRYPVAPGRAAEAAEVIKGARSLLGAETTTVLASTTVFRHGDLLVRVADFVGTLDQAAEHLGRTVIGRPATSALTPLLEPGWDLTTEDGFGRFFAEQRLALVTHRQAETVTR
;
A
#
# COMPACT_ATOMS: atom_id res chain seq x y z
N MET A 1 15.38 -3.45 -2.54
CA MET A 1 13.92 -3.27 -2.70
C MET A 1 13.47 -1.99 -2.03
N GLU A 2 12.79 -1.13 -2.79
CA GLU A 2 12.02 -0.01 -2.29
C GLU A 2 10.53 -0.22 -2.54
N ARG A 3 9.68 0.33 -1.67
CA ARG A 3 8.23 0.36 -1.89
C ARG A 3 7.76 1.78 -2.09
N HIS A 4 7.06 2.00 -3.20
CA HIS A 4 6.43 3.27 -3.57
C HIS A 4 4.92 3.09 -3.69
N ALA A 5 4.17 4.17 -3.49
CA ALA A 5 2.72 4.13 -3.63
C ALA A 5 2.20 5.36 -4.36
N LEU A 6 1.19 5.14 -5.19
CA LEU A 6 0.41 6.15 -5.88
C LEU A 6 -1.04 6.06 -5.40
N THR A 7 -1.70 7.20 -5.25
CA THR A 7 -3.14 7.24 -5.01
C THR A 7 -3.84 8.07 -6.08
N PHE A 8 -5.02 7.62 -6.51
CA PHE A 8 -5.86 8.34 -7.45
C PHE A 8 -7.33 7.97 -7.24
N ALA A 9 -8.24 8.81 -7.74
CA ALA A 9 -9.68 8.61 -7.61
C ALA A 9 -10.29 8.14 -8.94
N VAL A 10 -11.28 7.25 -8.83
CA VAL A 10 -12.21 6.94 -9.93
C VAL A 10 -13.48 7.76 -9.76
N ARG A 11 -14.25 7.94 -10.83
CA ARG A 11 -15.56 8.61 -10.72
C ARG A 11 -16.48 7.79 -9.82
N PRO A 12 -17.23 8.44 -8.91
CA PRO A 12 -18.25 7.76 -8.14
C PRO A 12 -19.20 6.95 -9.05
N GLY A 13 -19.51 5.72 -8.66
CA GLY A 13 -20.36 4.79 -9.42
C GLY A 13 -19.64 3.96 -10.49
N THR A 14 -18.36 4.24 -10.76
CA THR A 14 -17.56 3.48 -11.74
C THR A 14 -16.62 2.44 -11.08
N GLU A 15 -16.68 2.29 -9.76
CA GLU A 15 -15.73 1.51 -8.96
C GLU A 15 -15.67 0.05 -9.43
N ARG A 16 -16.83 -0.56 -9.71
CA ARG A 16 -16.89 -1.95 -10.19
C ARG A 16 -16.16 -2.14 -11.51
N ALA A 17 -16.40 -1.25 -12.48
CA ALA A 17 -15.74 -1.29 -13.78
C ALA A 17 -14.24 -1.07 -13.65
N ALA A 18 -13.82 -0.09 -12.82
CA ALA A 18 -12.41 0.19 -12.60
C ALA A 18 -11.68 -0.98 -11.93
N ARG A 19 -12.33 -1.66 -10.97
CA ARG A 19 -11.80 -2.88 -10.37
C ARG A 19 -11.62 -4.00 -11.39
N GLN A 20 -12.56 -4.18 -12.31
CA GLN A 20 -12.45 -5.20 -13.36
C GLN A 20 -11.25 -4.92 -14.28
N VAL A 21 -11.08 -3.67 -14.72
CA VAL A 21 -9.92 -3.26 -15.53
C VAL A 21 -8.61 -3.51 -14.78
N LEU A 22 -8.52 -3.06 -13.53
CA LEU A 22 -7.29 -3.17 -12.72
C LEU A 22 -6.99 -4.62 -12.30
N ALA A 23 -8.01 -5.46 -12.11
CA ALA A 23 -7.85 -6.89 -11.85
C ALA A 23 -7.35 -7.62 -13.11
N GLY A 24 -7.84 -7.25 -14.30
CA GLY A 24 -7.45 -7.85 -15.57
C GLY A 24 -6.10 -7.40 -16.13
N TYR A 25 -5.46 -6.41 -15.51
CA TYR A 25 -4.20 -5.83 -15.97
C TYR A 25 -3.11 -6.90 -16.25
N PRO A 26 -2.55 -7.02 -17.47
CA PRO A 26 -1.51 -8.02 -17.74
C PRO A 26 -0.25 -7.73 -16.93
N ARG A 27 0.56 -8.76 -16.66
CA ARG A 27 1.88 -8.55 -16.04
C ARG A 27 2.77 -7.81 -17.05
N PRO A 28 3.34 -6.65 -16.69
CA PRO A 28 4.34 -6.00 -17.51
C PRO A 28 5.64 -6.80 -17.47
N ASP A 29 6.55 -6.55 -18.42
CA ASP A 29 7.93 -6.98 -18.28
C ASP A 29 8.51 -6.40 -16.98
N THR A 30 9.09 -7.28 -16.17
CA THR A 30 9.61 -6.97 -14.84
C THR A 30 11.09 -6.64 -14.85
N GLU A 31 11.83 -7.06 -15.88
CA GLU A 31 13.24 -6.72 -16.06
C GLU A 31 13.36 -5.44 -16.87
N ILE A 32 14.12 -4.48 -16.36
CA ILE A 32 14.19 -3.14 -16.92
C ILE A 32 15.65 -2.79 -17.19
N ASP A 33 15.92 -2.32 -18.42
CA ASP A 33 17.24 -1.90 -18.85
C ASP A 33 17.91 -0.97 -17.82
N GLY A 34 19.20 -1.22 -17.56
CA GLY A 34 19.94 -0.52 -16.50
C GLY A 34 19.87 -1.18 -15.13
N GLY A 35 19.41 -2.43 -15.05
CA GLY A 35 19.47 -3.26 -13.83
C GLY A 35 18.37 -2.97 -12.82
N ALA A 36 17.32 -2.24 -13.21
CA ALA A 36 16.15 -2.02 -12.37
C ALA A 36 15.11 -3.11 -12.60
N ARG A 37 14.27 -3.36 -11.60
CA ARG A 37 13.29 -4.44 -11.62
C ARG A 37 11.99 -4.01 -10.97
N LEU A 38 10.86 -4.34 -11.60
CA LEU A 38 9.55 -4.27 -10.95
C LEU A 38 9.30 -5.59 -10.22
N LEU A 39 9.51 -5.59 -8.90
CA LEU A 39 9.39 -6.79 -8.06
C LEU A 39 7.95 -7.15 -7.73
N GLY A 40 7.04 -6.18 -7.76
CA GLY A 40 5.63 -6.45 -7.59
C GLY A 40 4.74 -5.23 -7.71
N THR A 41 3.49 -5.46 -8.06
CA THR A 41 2.45 -4.43 -8.09
C THR A 41 1.23 -4.91 -7.33
N SER A 42 0.73 -4.07 -6.44
CA SER A 42 -0.51 -4.31 -5.69
C SER A 42 -1.46 -3.16 -5.90
N VAL A 43 -2.75 -3.46 -6.08
CA VAL A 43 -3.78 -2.43 -6.22
C VAL A 43 -4.84 -2.68 -5.15
N PHE A 44 -5.12 -1.64 -4.38
CA PHE A 44 -6.10 -1.64 -3.32
C PHE A 44 -7.18 -0.61 -3.61
N PHE A 45 -8.42 -0.90 -3.19
CA PHE A 45 -9.53 0.04 -3.24
C PHE A 45 -10.01 0.41 -1.85
N TRP A 46 -10.31 1.69 -1.67
CA TRP A 46 -11.09 2.23 -0.57
C TRP A 46 -12.15 3.17 -1.12
N ARG A 47 -13.43 2.78 -1.07
CA ARG A 47 -14.51 3.52 -1.74
C ARG A 47 -14.13 3.74 -3.22
N HIS A 48 -14.02 5.00 -3.66
CA HIS A 48 -13.60 5.41 -5.00
C HIS A 48 -12.11 5.80 -5.10
N HIS A 49 -11.32 5.59 -4.04
CA HIS A 49 -9.87 5.79 -4.07
C HIS A 49 -9.14 4.48 -4.35
N VAL A 50 -8.14 4.58 -5.22
CA VAL A 50 -7.23 3.50 -5.58
C VAL A 50 -5.87 3.79 -5.01
N VAL A 51 -5.28 2.80 -4.32
CA VAL A 51 -3.88 2.84 -3.87
C VAL A 51 -3.11 1.78 -4.64
N ARG A 52 -2.21 2.21 -5.53
CA ARG A 52 -1.31 1.34 -6.29
C ARG A 52 0.06 1.34 -5.62
N VAL A 53 0.52 0.18 -5.19
CA VAL A 53 1.80 -0.04 -4.51
C VAL A 53 2.73 -0.78 -5.44
N MET A 54 3.95 -0.27 -5.62
CA MET A 54 4.99 -0.88 -6.44
C MET A 54 6.19 -1.23 -5.56
N ASP A 55 6.57 -2.49 -5.55
CA ASP A 55 7.84 -2.96 -5.01
C ASP A 55 8.85 -2.95 -6.15
N VAL A 56 9.98 -2.29 -5.96
CA VAL A 56 10.97 -2.06 -7.02
C VAL A 56 12.38 -2.31 -6.55
N ASP A 57 13.24 -2.67 -7.49
CA ASP A 57 14.69 -2.60 -7.34
C ASP A 57 15.24 -1.56 -8.33
N GLY A 58 16.06 -0.63 -7.86
CA GLY A 58 16.53 0.50 -8.67
C GLY A 58 15.59 1.71 -8.72
N PRO A 59 15.93 2.72 -9.55
CA PRO A 59 15.31 4.04 -9.50
C PRO A 59 13.91 4.07 -10.11
N LEU A 60 12.93 4.50 -9.33
CA LEU A 60 11.52 4.60 -9.75
C LEU A 60 11.30 5.36 -11.09
N PRO A 61 11.96 6.49 -11.38
CA PRO A 61 11.76 7.19 -12.65
C PRO A 61 12.09 6.34 -13.88
N LEU A 62 13.13 5.49 -13.79
CA LEU A 62 13.52 4.59 -14.87
C LEU A 62 12.48 3.48 -15.06
N ILE A 63 11.94 2.96 -13.97
CA ILE A 63 10.88 1.95 -13.97
C ILE A 63 9.61 2.50 -14.60
N MET A 64 9.18 3.70 -14.20
CA MET A 64 7.97 4.31 -14.75
C MET A 64 8.12 4.64 -16.23
N ARG A 65 9.29 5.11 -16.66
CA ARG A 65 9.58 5.34 -18.09
C ARG A 65 9.42 4.04 -18.88
N HIS A 66 9.97 2.94 -18.39
CA HIS A 66 9.82 1.63 -19.05
C HIS A 66 8.36 1.16 -19.06
N LEU A 67 7.64 1.25 -17.93
CA LEU A 67 6.23 0.85 -17.88
C LEU A 67 5.37 1.66 -18.87
N SER A 68 5.65 2.95 -19.07
CA SER A 68 4.88 3.80 -20.01
C SER A 68 5.01 3.38 -21.49
N THR A 69 6.05 2.64 -21.86
CA THR A 69 6.23 2.14 -23.23
C THR A 69 5.56 0.80 -23.47
N GLN A 70 5.12 0.10 -22.42
CA GLN A 70 4.57 -1.25 -22.57
C GLN A 70 3.13 -1.24 -23.13
N PRO A 71 2.83 -2.02 -24.18
CA PRO A 71 1.48 -2.11 -24.75
C PRO A 71 0.40 -2.48 -23.73
N ALA A 72 0.67 -3.47 -22.87
CA ALA A 72 -0.24 -3.90 -21.81
C ALA A 72 -0.61 -2.78 -20.82
N ILE A 73 0.36 -1.91 -20.49
CA ILE A 73 0.11 -0.72 -19.66
C ILE A 73 -0.80 0.24 -20.41
N ARG A 74 -0.51 0.54 -21.67
CA ARG A 74 -1.27 1.49 -22.50
C ARG A 74 -2.72 1.06 -22.69
N GLU A 75 -2.96 -0.22 -22.97
CA GLU A 75 -4.32 -0.77 -23.13
C GLU A 75 -5.12 -0.63 -21.84
N THR A 76 -4.52 -0.98 -20.71
CA THR A 76 -5.19 -0.92 -19.41
C THR A 76 -5.47 0.52 -18.99
N GLU A 77 -4.52 1.42 -19.25
CA GLU A 77 -4.69 2.83 -18.92
C GLU A 77 -5.71 3.49 -19.87
N THR A 78 -5.79 3.07 -21.14
CA THR A 78 -6.85 3.49 -22.07
C THR A 78 -8.24 3.05 -21.58
N ALA A 79 -8.37 1.81 -21.09
CA ALA A 79 -9.63 1.31 -20.53
C ALA A 79 -9.99 1.97 -19.18
N LEU A 80 -8.98 2.32 -18.38
CA LEU A 80 -9.16 2.95 -17.07
C LEU A 80 -9.48 4.44 -17.17
N ASN A 81 -8.92 5.14 -18.16
CA ASN A 81 -8.99 6.60 -18.26
C ASN A 81 -10.42 7.16 -18.24
N PRO A 82 -11.39 6.57 -18.98
CA PRO A 82 -12.77 6.98 -18.93
C PRO A 82 -13.46 6.66 -17.61
N LEU A 83 -12.81 6.05 -16.62
CA LEU A 83 -13.36 5.77 -15.29
C LEU A 83 -12.71 6.65 -14.21
N LEU A 84 -11.63 7.38 -14.54
CA LEU A 84 -10.93 8.23 -13.59
C LEU A 84 -11.71 9.50 -13.27
N ALA A 85 -11.61 9.97 -12.03
CA ALA A 85 -12.13 11.28 -11.63
C ALA A 85 -11.40 12.41 -12.36
N GLU A 86 -10.08 12.26 -12.50
CA GLU A 86 -9.23 13.10 -13.34
C GLU A 86 -8.63 12.23 -14.45
N PRO A 87 -9.06 12.39 -15.70
CA PRO A 87 -8.42 11.74 -16.84
C PRO A 87 -6.95 12.14 -16.94
N ARG A 88 -6.12 11.20 -17.41
CA ARG A 88 -4.69 11.41 -17.67
C ARG A 88 -4.30 10.84 -19.02
N ASP A 89 -3.39 11.52 -19.68
CA ASP A 89 -2.73 11.00 -20.87
C ASP A 89 -1.35 10.48 -20.46
N LEU A 90 -1.10 9.19 -20.67
CA LEU A 90 0.21 8.59 -20.40
C LEU A 90 1.15 8.61 -21.61
N GLY A 91 0.67 9.04 -22.78
CA GLY A 91 1.47 9.32 -23.97
C GLY A 91 2.16 10.68 -23.92
N ASP A 92 1.64 11.62 -23.13
CA ASP A 92 2.23 12.94 -22.88
C ASP A 92 3.11 12.93 -21.62
N GLN A 93 4.41 13.22 -21.79
CA GLN A 93 5.37 13.24 -20.68
C GLN A 93 5.03 14.29 -19.62
N ASP A 94 4.45 15.42 -19.98
CA ASP A 94 4.10 16.47 -19.02
C ASP A 94 2.86 16.09 -18.22
N ALA A 95 1.84 15.50 -18.87
CA ALA A 95 0.70 14.92 -18.19
C ALA A 95 1.10 13.79 -17.22
N VAL A 96 2.04 12.93 -17.63
CA VAL A 96 2.62 11.88 -16.77
C VAL A 96 3.30 12.48 -15.54
N ARG A 97 4.19 13.46 -15.73
CA ARG A 97 4.89 14.14 -14.62
C ARG A 97 3.90 14.81 -13.67
N GLY A 98 2.90 15.51 -14.21
CA GLY A 98 1.85 16.14 -13.43
C GLY A 98 1.05 15.13 -12.61
N PHE A 99 0.68 14.00 -13.20
CA PHE A 99 0.01 12.91 -12.49
C PHE A 99 0.88 12.39 -11.34
N PHE A 100 2.16 12.09 -11.57
CA PHE A 100 3.04 11.61 -10.51
C PHE A 100 3.20 12.60 -9.37
N ALA A 101 3.44 13.87 -9.69
CA ALA A 101 3.58 14.92 -8.68
C ALA A 101 2.33 15.00 -7.79
N ARG A 102 1.14 14.79 -8.35
CA ARG A 102 -0.13 14.81 -7.61
C ARG A 102 -0.46 13.49 -6.92
N ALA A 103 -0.09 12.34 -7.48
CA ALA A 103 -0.54 11.03 -7.00
C ALA A 103 0.46 10.34 -6.07
N MET A 104 1.74 10.74 -6.10
CA MET A 104 2.78 10.09 -5.31
C MET A 104 2.50 10.25 -3.82
N MET A 105 2.48 9.13 -3.11
CA MET A 105 2.37 9.13 -1.67
C MET A 105 3.77 9.21 -1.04
N THR A 106 3.93 10.07 -0.03
CA THR A 106 5.14 10.15 0.76
C THR A 106 5.29 8.89 1.61
N ARG A 107 6.43 8.20 1.51
CA ARG A 107 6.78 7.08 2.39
C ARG A 107 7.15 7.62 3.77
N VAL A 108 6.30 7.34 4.75
CA VAL A 108 6.48 7.75 6.16
C VAL A 108 7.48 6.84 6.85
N ILE A 109 7.31 5.52 6.69
CA ILE A 109 8.22 4.53 7.25
C ILE A 109 8.20 3.25 6.42
N HIS A 110 9.31 2.53 6.40
CA HIS A 110 9.42 1.19 5.87
C HIS A 110 10.24 0.34 6.84
N ARG A 111 9.76 -0.87 7.16
CA ARG A 111 10.44 -1.83 8.02
C ARG A 111 10.29 -3.22 7.40
N VAL A 112 11.36 -4.01 7.45
CA VAL A 112 11.41 -5.39 6.97
C VAL A 112 11.95 -6.26 8.10
N THR A 113 11.33 -7.41 8.29
CA THR A 113 11.80 -8.41 9.26
C THR A 113 12.96 -9.21 8.67
N GLU A 114 13.97 -9.47 9.48
CA GLU A 114 15.07 -10.35 9.09
C GLU A 114 14.54 -11.75 8.73
N PRO A 115 14.96 -12.35 7.60
CA PRO A 115 14.43 -13.65 7.16
C PRO A 115 14.49 -14.76 8.21
N ARG A 116 15.53 -14.78 9.06
CA ARG A 116 15.70 -15.77 10.15
C ARG A 116 14.64 -15.68 11.26
N LEU A 117 13.93 -14.54 11.37
CA LEU A 117 12.88 -14.32 12.36
C LEU A 117 11.49 -14.62 11.77
N LEU A 118 11.39 -14.95 10.49
CA LEU A 118 10.12 -15.34 9.88
C LEU A 118 9.86 -16.85 10.07
N PRO A 119 8.59 -17.26 10.17
CA PRO A 119 8.23 -18.66 10.06
C PRO A 119 8.81 -19.26 8.77
N SER A 120 9.36 -20.48 8.87
CA SER A 120 9.96 -21.20 7.75
C SER A 120 8.95 -21.65 6.69
N SER A 121 7.65 -21.61 7.00
CA SER A 121 6.56 -22.01 6.11
C SER A 121 5.32 -21.14 6.34
N GLY A 122 4.46 -21.09 5.34
CA GLY A 122 3.21 -20.34 5.34
C GLY A 122 3.06 -19.45 4.11
N ASP A 123 1.83 -19.31 3.64
CA ASP A 123 1.52 -18.42 2.52
C ASP A 123 1.76 -16.97 2.90
N ARG A 124 2.16 -16.15 1.92
CA ARG A 124 2.31 -14.71 2.16
C ARG A 124 1.04 -13.98 1.78
N ILE A 125 0.52 -13.20 2.71
CA ILE A 125 -0.60 -12.30 2.46
C ILE A 125 -0.15 -10.86 2.55
N ARG A 126 -0.75 -10.02 1.72
CA ARG A 126 -0.58 -8.57 1.76
C ARG A 126 -1.90 -7.90 2.09
N ILE A 127 -1.88 -7.01 3.07
CA ILE A 127 -3.02 -6.17 3.43
C ILE A 127 -2.66 -4.69 3.33
N ALA A 128 -3.68 -3.86 3.17
CA ALA A 128 -3.57 -2.41 3.34
C ALA A 128 -4.65 -1.92 4.31
N LEU A 129 -4.28 -1.05 5.24
CA LEU A 129 -5.15 -0.46 6.26
C LEU A 129 -5.09 1.06 6.12
N ARG A 130 -6.24 1.71 5.99
CA ARG A 130 -6.38 3.16 6.10
C ARG A 130 -6.39 3.55 7.57
N TYR A 131 -5.66 4.59 7.96
CA TYR A 131 -5.93 5.26 9.23
C TYR A 131 -7.03 6.30 9.02
N PRO A 132 -8.14 6.25 9.78
CA PRO A 132 -9.21 7.24 9.70
C PRO A 132 -8.77 8.51 10.43
N VAL A 133 -7.76 9.20 9.91
CA VAL A 133 -7.20 10.39 10.53
C VAL A 133 -8.15 11.57 10.29
N ALA A 134 -8.36 12.38 11.33
CA ALA A 134 -9.15 13.60 11.19
C ALA A 134 -8.52 14.57 10.17
N PRO A 135 -9.31 15.37 9.45
CA PRO A 135 -8.78 16.33 8.48
C PRO A 135 -7.71 17.25 9.06
N GLY A 136 -6.61 17.46 8.32
CA GLY A 136 -5.45 18.25 8.72
C GLY A 136 -4.49 17.57 9.70
N ARG A 137 -4.78 16.36 10.20
CA ARG A 137 -4.01 15.71 11.28
C ARG A 137 -3.07 14.60 10.78
N ALA A 138 -3.05 14.30 9.48
CA ALA A 138 -2.26 13.19 8.94
C ALA A 138 -0.75 13.36 9.05
N ALA A 139 -0.24 14.58 9.02
CA ALA A 139 1.19 14.83 9.24
C ALA A 139 1.60 14.46 10.67
N GLU A 140 0.82 14.91 11.67
CA GLU A 140 1.05 14.59 13.07
C GLU A 140 0.88 13.09 13.36
N ALA A 141 -0.15 12.46 12.78
CA ALA A 141 -0.35 11.01 12.88
C ALA A 141 0.83 10.23 12.26
N ALA A 142 1.40 10.72 11.16
CA ALA A 142 2.60 10.14 10.56
C ALA A 142 3.82 10.26 11.48
N GLU A 143 4.01 11.38 12.20
CA GLU A 143 5.07 11.52 13.20
C GLU A 143 4.92 10.53 14.34
N VAL A 144 3.71 10.37 14.89
CA VAL A 144 3.41 9.37 15.93
C VAL A 144 3.77 7.96 15.46
N ILE A 145 3.40 7.60 14.22
CA ILE A 145 3.71 6.30 13.64
C ILE A 145 5.21 6.09 13.41
N LYS A 146 5.95 7.15 13.02
CA LYS A 146 7.41 7.07 12.87
C LYS A 146 8.11 6.84 14.19
N GLY A 147 7.69 7.56 15.24
CA GLY A 147 8.23 7.44 16.59
C GLY A 147 7.81 6.14 17.30
N ALA A 148 6.77 5.46 16.83
CA ALA A 148 6.33 4.20 17.39
C ALA A 148 7.42 3.12 17.31
N ARG A 149 7.57 2.37 18.41
CA ARG A 149 8.42 1.16 18.46
C ARG A 149 8.05 0.22 17.30
N SER A 150 9.03 -0.55 16.83
CA SER A 150 8.82 -1.50 15.75
C SER A 150 7.65 -2.44 16.05
N LEU A 151 6.73 -2.58 15.07
CA LEU A 151 5.72 -3.65 15.06
C LEU A 151 6.36 -5.03 14.83
N LEU A 152 7.65 -5.04 14.48
CA LEU A 152 8.47 -6.23 14.41
C LEU A 152 8.88 -6.57 15.84
N GLY A 153 8.28 -7.63 16.38
CA GLY A 153 8.48 -8.08 17.75
C GLY A 153 9.88 -8.62 17.98
N ALA A 154 10.45 -8.23 19.12
CA ALA A 154 11.78 -8.54 19.65
C ALA A 154 12.24 -10.01 19.52
N GLU A 155 13.52 -10.20 19.17
CA GLU A 155 14.40 -11.38 19.42
C GLU A 155 13.83 -12.81 19.20
N THR A 156 12.64 -12.94 18.62
CA THR A 156 11.84 -14.16 18.49
C THR A 156 11.11 -14.16 17.16
N THR A 157 10.52 -15.30 16.76
CA THR A 157 9.85 -15.46 15.48
C THR A 157 8.58 -14.58 15.38
N THR A 158 8.31 -13.98 14.22
CA THR A 158 7.16 -13.08 13.97
C THR A 158 6.52 -13.33 12.60
N VAL A 159 5.20 -13.24 12.49
CA VAL A 159 4.48 -13.39 11.21
C VAL A 159 4.54 -12.15 10.31
N LEU A 160 4.78 -10.95 10.87
CA LEU A 160 4.89 -9.73 10.09
C LEU A 160 6.23 -9.69 9.34
N ALA A 161 6.18 -9.73 8.00
CA ALA A 161 7.36 -9.76 7.14
C ALA A 161 7.84 -8.39 6.70
N SER A 162 6.91 -7.48 6.39
CA SER A 162 7.25 -6.08 6.13
C SER A 162 6.08 -5.17 6.44
N THR A 163 6.37 -3.90 6.73
CA THR A 163 5.34 -2.86 6.81
C THR A 163 5.86 -1.56 6.23
N THR A 164 4.98 -0.85 5.52
CA THR A 164 5.26 0.48 4.98
C THR A 164 4.05 1.37 5.23
N VAL A 165 4.27 2.60 5.70
CA VAL A 165 3.20 3.59 5.82
C VAL A 165 3.43 4.69 4.81
N PHE A 166 2.36 5.05 4.10
CA PHE A 166 2.32 6.07 3.08
C PHE A 166 1.34 7.16 3.45
N ARG A 167 1.68 8.42 3.15
CA ARG A 167 0.82 9.58 3.35
C ARG A 167 0.61 10.32 2.03
N HIS A 168 -0.61 10.78 1.78
CA HIS A 168 -0.95 11.69 0.70
C HIS A 168 -2.07 12.63 1.17
N GLY A 169 -1.79 13.93 1.31
CA GLY A 169 -2.70 14.84 2.00
C GLY A 169 -3.04 14.29 3.40
N ASP A 170 -4.34 14.07 3.63
CA ASP A 170 -4.89 13.45 4.85
C ASP A 170 -5.09 11.92 4.77
N LEU A 171 -4.81 11.31 3.61
CA LEU A 171 -4.84 9.86 3.46
C LEU A 171 -3.56 9.25 4.02
N LEU A 172 -3.71 8.39 5.03
CA LEU A 172 -2.61 7.63 5.64
C LEU A 172 -2.92 6.14 5.51
N VAL A 173 -2.04 5.39 4.85
CA VAL A 173 -2.25 3.96 4.53
C VAL A 173 -1.04 3.15 4.97
N ARG A 174 -1.27 2.10 5.75
CA ARG A 174 -0.27 1.07 6.04
C ARG A 174 -0.45 -0.10 5.09
N VAL A 175 0.61 -0.48 4.39
CA VAL A 175 0.72 -1.75 3.66
C VAL A 175 1.56 -2.69 4.52
N ALA A 176 1.11 -3.92 4.71
CA ALA A 176 1.84 -4.91 5.49
C ALA A 176 1.77 -6.29 4.83
N ASP A 177 2.91 -6.97 4.83
CA ASP A 177 3.05 -8.36 4.39
C ASP A 177 3.17 -9.26 5.60
N PHE A 178 2.39 -10.34 5.64
CA PHE A 178 2.43 -11.35 6.69
C PHE A 178 2.73 -12.72 6.09
N VAL A 179 3.34 -13.60 6.88
CA VAL A 179 3.42 -15.03 6.64
C VAL A 179 2.30 -15.69 7.46
N GLY A 180 1.34 -16.33 6.79
CA GLY A 180 0.17 -16.95 7.41
C GLY A 180 -1.16 -16.36 6.96
N THR A 181 -2.18 -16.49 7.80
CA THR A 181 -3.57 -16.11 7.48
C THR A 181 -3.90 -14.68 7.91
N LEU A 182 -5.04 -14.19 7.43
CA LEU A 182 -5.54 -12.87 7.80
C LEU A 182 -5.84 -12.76 9.30
N ASP A 183 -6.34 -13.83 9.91
CA ASP A 183 -6.65 -13.87 11.34
C ASP A 183 -5.38 -13.78 12.19
N GLN A 184 -4.32 -14.50 11.78
CA GLN A 184 -3.00 -14.39 12.41
C GLN A 184 -2.41 -12.99 12.27
N ALA A 185 -2.63 -12.32 11.12
CA ALA A 185 -2.22 -10.93 10.94
C ALA A 185 -2.98 -9.97 11.85
N ALA A 186 -4.30 -10.16 12.02
CA ALA A 186 -5.13 -9.37 12.93
C ALA A 186 -4.67 -9.53 14.38
N GLU A 187 -4.45 -10.77 14.81
CA GLU A 187 -3.99 -11.11 16.15
C GLU A 187 -2.60 -10.51 16.45
N HIS A 188 -1.65 -10.63 15.51
CA HIS A 188 -0.31 -10.05 15.63
C HIS A 188 -0.36 -8.54 15.77
N LEU A 189 -1.15 -7.86 14.92
CA LEU A 189 -1.29 -6.42 15.01
C LEU A 189 -1.94 -6.01 16.33
N GLY A 190 -3.02 -6.66 16.75
CA GLY A 190 -3.68 -6.39 18.03
C GLY A 190 -2.69 -6.45 19.20
N ARG A 191 -1.93 -7.55 19.31
CA ARG A 191 -0.89 -7.74 20.36
C ARG A 191 0.23 -6.69 20.31
N THR A 192 0.56 -6.18 19.13
CA THR A 192 1.66 -5.24 18.95
C THR A 192 1.26 -3.78 19.08
N VAL A 193 -0.03 -3.42 18.89
CA VAL A 193 -0.50 -2.03 18.91
C VAL A 193 -1.37 -1.70 20.12
N ILE A 194 -2.21 -2.61 20.60
CA ILE A 194 -3.15 -2.33 21.70
C ILE A 194 -2.37 -2.04 22.99
N GLY A 195 -2.82 -1.05 23.75
CA GLY A 195 -2.17 -0.62 25.00
C GLY A 195 -0.77 -0.02 24.85
N ARG A 196 -0.31 0.27 23.61
CA ARG A 196 1.00 0.90 23.38
C ARG A 196 0.90 2.43 23.39
N PRO A 197 1.94 3.16 23.86
CA PRO A 197 1.94 4.62 23.88
C PRO A 197 1.65 5.27 22.53
N ALA A 198 2.17 4.69 21.44
CA ALA A 198 1.93 5.19 20.09
C ALA A 198 0.44 5.15 19.70
N THR A 199 -0.29 4.15 20.17
CA THR A 199 -1.72 3.97 19.88
C THR A 199 -2.58 4.94 20.70
N SER A 200 -2.21 5.16 21.96
CA SER A 200 -2.81 6.21 22.79
C SER A 200 -2.58 7.61 22.22
N ALA A 201 -1.38 7.88 21.68
CA ALA A 201 -1.06 9.15 21.02
C ALA A 201 -1.76 9.30 19.65
N LEU A 202 -1.99 8.20 18.93
CA LEU A 202 -2.65 8.21 17.62
C LEU A 202 -4.17 8.40 17.72
N THR A 203 -4.82 7.81 18.73
CA THR A 203 -6.28 7.83 18.92
C THR A 203 -6.91 9.23 18.87
N PRO A 204 -6.41 10.28 19.57
CA PRO A 204 -6.96 11.63 19.49
C PRO A 204 -6.71 12.34 18.15
N LEU A 205 -5.98 11.72 17.21
CA LEU A 205 -5.76 12.22 15.86
C LEU A 205 -6.77 11.64 14.86
N LEU A 206 -7.56 10.65 15.28
CA LEU A 206 -8.52 9.96 14.42
C LEU A 206 -9.86 10.68 14.35
N GLU A 207 -10.66 10.33 13.35
CA GLU A 207 -12.06 10.71 13.24
C GLU A 207 -12.83 10.29 14.51
N PRO A 208 -13.90 11.02 14.91
CA PRO A 208 -14.69 10.68 16.08
C PRO A 208 -15.21 9.23 16.05
N GLY A 209 -15.16 8.58 17.22
CA GLY A 209 -15.64 7.22 17.41
C GLY A 209 -14.59 6.13 17.23
N TRP A 210 -13.39 6.43 16.73
CA TRP A 210 -12.27 5.48 16.68
C TRP A 210 -11.46 5.49 17.97
N ASP A 211 -11.36 4.33 18.60
CA ASP A 211 -10.46 4.11 19.73
C ASP A 211 -9.60 2.88 19.45
N LEU A 212 -8.32 3.07 19.17
CA LEU A 212 -7.41 1.96 18.87
C LEU A 212 -6.79 1.35 20.13
N THR A 213 -7.07 1.91 21.31
CA THR A 213 -6.50 1.45 22.59
C THR A 213 -7.22 0.25 23.17
N THR A 214 -8.41 -0.07 22.65
CA THR A 214 -9.24 -1.21 23.07
C THR A 214 -9.23 -2.33 22.02
N GLU A 215 -9.51 -3.56 22.45
CA GLU A 215 -9.62 -4.71 21.53
C GLU A 215 -10.77 -4.54 20.55
N ASP A 216 -11.95 -4.12 21.01
CA ASP A 216 -13.13 -3.90 20.17
C ASP A 216 -12.88 -2.80 19.12
N GLY A 217 -12.29 -1.68 19.55
CA GLY A 217 -12.02 -0.57 18.65
C GLY A 217 -10.91 -0.88 17.63
N PHE A 218 -9.88 -1.63 18.02
CA PHE A 218 -8.89 -2.15 17.07
C PHE A 218 -9.50 -3.19 16.12
N GLY A 219 -10.33 -4.11 16.61
CA GLY A 219 -11.01 -5.12 15.81
C GLY A 219 -11.89 -4.48 14.74
N ARG A 220 -12.69 -3.47 15.12
CA ARG A 220 -13.48 -2.67 14.19
C ARG A 220 -12.60 -1.95 13.17
N PHE A 221 -11.50 -1.35 13.62
CA PHE A 221 -10.55 -0.68 12.73
C PHE A 221 -9.96 -1.64 11.69
N PHE A 222 -9.51 -2.81 12.11
CA PHE A 222 -8.94 -3.80 11.22
C PHE A 222 -9.97 -4.33 10.22
N ALA A 223 -11.22 -4.51 10.63
CA ALA A 223 -12.30 -4.98 9.77
C ALA A 223 -12.74 -3.91 8.75
N GLU A 224 -13.01 -2.69 9.20
CA GLU A 224 -13.65 -1.64 8.40
C GLU A 224 -12.67 -0.78 7.60
N GLN A 225 -11.44 -0.59 8.10
CA GLN A 225 -10.45 0.27 7.45
C GLN A 225 -9.49 -0.51 6.53
N ARG A 226 -9.71 -1.81 6.37
CA ARG A 226 -8.95 -2.61 5.40
C ARG A 226 -9.40 -2.30 3.98
N LEU A 227 -8.43 -1.99 3.14
CA LEU A 227 -8.67 -1.78 1.72
C LEU A 227 -8.86 -3.12 1.02
N ALA A 228 -9.78 -3.15 0.06
CA ALA A 228 -10.01 -4.33 -0.76
C ALA A 228 -8.83 -4.53 -1.73
N LEU A 229 -8.13 -5.65 -1.61
CA LEU A 229 -7.09 -6.04 -2.55
C LEU A 229 -7.75 -6.46 -3.88
N VAL A 230 -7.41 -5.76 -4.96
CA VAL A 230 -7.92 -6.05 -6.31
C VAL A 230 -6.98 -6.96 -7.07
N THR A 231 -5.69 -6.70 -6.95
CA THR A 231 -4.66 -7.55 -7.54
C THR A 231 -3.36 -7.40 -6.75
N HIS A 232 -2.68 -8.52 -6.55
CA HIS A 232 -1.31 -8.56 -6.05
C HIS A 232 -0.52 -9.46 -6.98
N ARG A 233 0.50 -8.91 -7.62
CA ARG A 233 1.39 -9.64 -8.53
C ARG A 233 2.81 -9.42 -8.08
N GLN A 234 3.54 -10.51 -7.92
CA GLN A 234 4.97 -10.49 -7.67
C GLN A 234 5.67 -10.96 -8.94
N ALA A 235 6.86 -10.39 -9.20
CA ALA A 235 7.77 -10.96 -10.17
C ALA A 235 8.09 -12.39 -9.75
N GLU A 236 8.22 -13.30 -10.72
CA GLU A 236 8.69 -14.64 -10.42
C GLU A 236 10.12 -14.53 -9.89
N THR A 237 10.41 -15.27 -8.82
CA THR A 237 11.79 -15.41 -8.37
C THR A 237 12.53 -16.15 -9.47
N VAL A 238 13.25 -15.43 -10.32
CA VAL A 238 14.22 -16.06 -11.22
C VAL A 238 15.30 -16.64 -10.31
N THR A 239 15.21 -17.95 -10.07
CA THR A 239 16.29 -18.72 -9.48
C THR A 239 17.47 -18.60 -10.43
N ARG A 240 18.45 -17.76 -10.07
CA ARG A 240 19.78 -17.80 -10.69
C ARG A 240 20.63 -18.82 -9.96
#